data_AF-A0A381P252-F1
#
_entry.id   AF-A0A381P252-F1
#
_cell.length_a   1.000
_cell.length_b   1.000
_cell.length_c   1.000
_cell.angle_alpha   90.00
_cell.angle_beta   90.00
_cell.angle_gamma   90.00
#
_symmetry.space_group_name_H-M   'P 1'
#
loop_
_entity.id
_entity.type
_entity.pdbx_description
1 polymer ?
#
loop_
_entity_poly.entity_id
_entity_poly.type
_entity_poly.pdbx_seq_one_letter_code
_entity_poly.pdbx_strand_id
1 'polypeptide(L)'
;VGRHNAVDKVVGHMLLTERLPLATFALMVSGRTSFEIVQKALLARIPIVAAVSAPSTLAIQLAQESGITLIGFVRDDSYNVYSHSDRVV
;
A
#
# COMPACT_ATOMS: atom_id res chain seq x y z
N VAL A 1 5.57 -18.24 -2.55
CA VAL A 1 5.93 -17.27 -3.62
C VAL A 1 5.29 -15.93 -3.25
N GLY A 2 6.10 -14.93 -2.87
CA GLY A 2 5.71 -13.93 -1.86
C GLY A 2 5.07 -12.64 -2.37
N ARG A 3 4.24 -12.02 -1.51
CA ARG A 3 3.62 -10.70 -1.68
C ARG A 3 4.61 -9.58 -2.02
N HIS A 4 5.81 -9.62 -1.47
CA HIS A 4 6.87 -8.64 -1.75
C HIS A 4 7.24 -8.66 -3.24
N ASN A 5 7.45 -9.85 -3.80
CA ASN A 5 7.80 -10.02 -5.21
C ASN A 5 6.64 -9.59 -6.12
N ALA A 6 5.39 -9.77 -5.69
CA ALA A 6 4.24 -9.28 -6.44
C ALA A 6 4.23 -7.76 -6.53
N VAL A 7 4.49 -7.06 -5.42
CA VAL A 7 4.63 -5.60 -5.42
C VAL A 7 5.82 -5.15 -6.27
N ASP A 8 6.96 -5.83 -6.16
CA ASP A 8 8.14 -5.51 -6.99
C ASP A 8 7.85 -5.65 -8.48
N LYS A 9 7.08 -6.66 -8.89
CA LYS A 9 6.68 -6.83 -10.29
C LYS A 9 5.78 -5.70 -10.78
N VAL A 10 4.81 -5.29 -9.96
CA VAL A 10 3.91 -4.17 -10.33
C VAL A 10 4.69 -2.87 -10.43
N VAL A 11 5.47 -2.52 -9.40
CA VAL A 11 6.29 -1.29 -9.39
C VAL A 11 7.34 -1.33 -10.50
N GLY A 12 8.02 -2.45 -10.67
CA GLY A 12 9.02 -2.66 -11.72
C GLY A 12 8.41 -2.53 -13.13
N HIS A 13 7.22 -3.07 -13.36
CA HIS A 13 6.52 -2.89 -14.63
C HIS A 13 6.18 -1.41 -14.89
N MET A 14 5.72 -0.68 -13.88
CA MET A 14 5.43 0.75 -14.03
C MET A 14 6.71 1.58 -14.27
N LEU A 15 7.83 1.20 -13.65
CA LEU A 15 9.13 1.80 -13.94
C LEU A 15 9.56 1.55 -15.39
N LEU A 16 9.52 0.30 -15.85
CA LEU A 16 9.93 -0.08 -17.21
C LEU A 16 9.04 0.52 -18.30
N THR A 17 7.81 0.90 -17.96
CA THR A 17 6.85 1.55 -18.86
C THR A 17 6.82 3.08 -18.69
N GLU A 18 7.79 3.65 -17.97
CA GLU A 18 7.94 5.10 -17.74
C GLU A 18 6.70 5.77 -17.12
N ARG A 19 6.01 5.08 -16.21
CA ARG A 19 4.77 5.56 -15.57
C ARG A 19 4.93 6.07 -14.14
N LEU A 20 6.16 6.19 -13.63
CA LEU A 20 6.40 6.78 -12.32
C LEU A 20 6.35 8.32 -12.40
N PRO A 21 5.90 9.02 -11.34
CA PRO A 21 5.42 8.50 -10.04
C PRO A 21 3.98 7.97 -10.08
N LEU A 22 3.63 7.06 -9.17
CA LEU A 22 2.30 6.44 -9.09
C LEU A 22 1.30 7.21 -8.21
N ALA A 23 1.36 8.54 -8.24
CA ALA A 23 0.62 9.41 -7.33
C ALA A 23 -0.91 9.35 -7.46
N THR A 24 -1.43 8.81 -8.57
CA THR A 24 -2.86 8.66 -8.86
C THR A 24 -3.37 7.22 -8.70
N PHE A 25 -2.53 6.31 -8.22
CA PHE A 25 -2.86 4.89 -8.06
C PHE A 25 -3.07 4.50 -6.59
N ALA A 26 -3.78 3.40 -6.37
CA ALA A 26 -3.81 2.68 -5.10
C ALA A 26 -3.17 1.29 -5.28
N LEU A 27 -2.43 0.83 -4.27
CA LEU A 27 -1.86 -0.52 -4.25
C LEU A 27 -2.76 -1.45 -3.41
N MET A 28 -3.28 -2.51 -4.03
CA MET A 28 -4.03 -3.55 -3.33
C MET A 28 -3.20 -4.84 -3.23
N VAL A 29 -3.11 -5.40 -2.01
CA VAL A 29 -2.42 -6.68 -1.77
C VAL A 29 -3.34 -7.70 -1.08
N SER A 30 -3.26 -8.96 -1.50
CA SER A 30 -4.05 -10.05 -0.93
C SER A 30 -3.51 -10.58 0.42
N GLY A 31 -2.28 -10.21 0.78
CA GLY A 31 -1.63 -10.65 2.02
C GLY A 31 -1.73 -9.63 3.15
N ARG A 32 -0.90 -9.84 4.17
CA ARG A 32 -0.61 -8.84 5.22
C ARG A 32 0.25 -7.70 4.66
N THR A 33 0.03 -6.49 5.15
CA THR A 33 0.93 -5.35 4.87
C THR A 33 2.07 -5.32 5.88
N SER A 34 3.29 -5.63 5.43
CA SER A 34 4.50 -5.43 6.24
C SER A 34 5.11 -4.06 5.96
N PHE A 35 6.10 -3.68 6.77
CA PHE A 35 6.85 -2.44 6.62
C PHE A 35 7.42 -2.30 5.20
N GLU A 36 8.00 -3.36 4.65
CA GLU A 36 8.61 -3.37 3.32
C GLU A 36 7.60 -3.13 2.20
N ILE A 37 6.34 -3.55 2.38
CA ILE A 37 5.28 -3.27 1.40
C ILE A 37 4.96 -1.76 1.39
N VAL A 38 4.81 -1.15 2.56
CA VAL A 38 4.57 0.30 2.68
C VAL A 38 5.77 1.10 2.20
N GLN A 39 6.99 0.65 2.49
CA GLN A 39 8.23 1.29 2.01
C GLN A 39 8.31 1.29 0.49
N LYS A 40 7.95 0.18 -0.17
CA LYS A 40 7.90 0.12 -1.65
C LYS A 40 6.85 1.05 -2.23
N ALA A 41 5.67 1.11 -1.61
CA ALA A 41 4.61 2.04 -2.00
C ALA A 41 5.07 3.50 -1.85
N LEU A 42 5.75 3.84 -0.75
CA LEU A 42 6.34 5.15 -0.52
C LEU A 42 7.34 5.54 -1.60
N LEU A 43 8.30 4.67 -1.91
CA LEU A 43 9.31 4.92 -2.94
C LEU A 43 8.68 5.08 -4.33
N ALA A 44 7.61 4.33 -4.62
CA ALA A 44 6.85 4.43 -5.86
C ALA A 44 5.87 5.63 -5.90
N ARG A 45 5.77 6.41 -4.81
CA ARG A 45 4.83 7.53 -4.62
C ARG A 45 3.35 7.12 -4.71
N ILE A 46 3.01 5.94 -4.22
CA ILE A 46 1.62 5.48 -4.12
C ILE A 46 0.99 6.03 -2.82
N PRO A 47 -0.08 6.84 -2.88
CA PRO A 47 -0.68 7.46 -1.70
C PRO A 47 -1.55 6.53 -0.86
N ILE A 48 -2.05 5.43 -1.43
CA ILE A 48 -2.99 4.51 -0.76
C ILE A 48 -2.51 3.07 -0.86
N VAL A 49 -2.43 2.38 0.27
CA VAL A 49 -2.16 0.93 0.35
C VAL A 49 -3.32 0.25 1.04
N ALA A 50 -3.95 -0.69 0.34
CA ALA A 50 -5.07 -1.49 0.83
C ALA A 50 -4.67 -2.97 0.90
N ALA A 51 -5.15 -3.67 1.92
CA ALA A 51 -4.86 -5.08 2.12
C ALA A 51 -6.04 -5.89 2.65
N VAL A 52 -6.13 -7.14 2.16
CA VAL A 52 -7.11 -8.13 2.64
C VAL A 52 -6.80 -8.57 4.08
N SER A 53 -5.56 -8.48 4.55
CA SER A 53 -5.18 -8.91 5.89
C SER A 53 -4.62 -7.78 6.75
N ALA A 54 -4.19 -8.12 7.97
CA ALA A 54 -3.71 -7.16 8.95
C ALA A 54 -2.40 -6.48 8.54
N PRO A 55 -2.23 -5.17 8.80
CA PRO A 55 -0.92 -4.53 8.78
C PRO A 55 -0.10 -4.87 10.04
N SER A 56 1.23 -4.78 9.97
CA SER A 56 2.07 -4.77 11.18
C SER A 56 2.12 -3.38 11.83
N THR A 57 2.43 -3.32 13.13
CA THR A 57 2.63 -2.04 13.84
C THR A 57 3.62 -1.13 13.12
N LEU A 58 4.75 -1.68 12.66
CA LEU A 58 5.77 -0.92 11.95
C LEU A 58 5.28 -0.41 10.58
N ALA A 59 4.39 -1.16 9.90
CA ALA A 59 3.77 -0.70 8.66
C ALA A 59 2.82 0.49 8.92
N ILE A 60 2.05 0.42 10.02
CA ILE A 60 1.16 1.51 10.43
C ILE A 60 1.97 2.78 10.75
N GLN A 61 3.04 2.64 11.54
CA GLN A 61 3.93 3.77 11.89
C GLN A 61 4.51 4.43 10.63
N LEU A 62 5.08 3.65 9.72
CA LEU A 62 5.61 4.19 8.48
C LEU A 62 4.53 4.89 7.65
N ALA A 63 3.33 4.31 7.55
CA ALA A 63 2.24 4.93 6.81
C ALA A 63 1.79 6.27 7.42
N GLN A 64 1.73 6.35 8.75
CA GLN A 64 1.43 7.59 9.48
C GLN A 64 2.50 8.66 9.22
N GLU A 65 3.78 8.33 9.36
CA GLU A 65 4.89 9.27 9.17
C GLU A 65 5.04 9.74 7.73
N SER A 66 4.75 8.86 6.77
CA SER A 66 4.95 9.12 5.33
C SER A 66 3.75 9.70 4.59
N GLY A 67 2.62 9.89 5.27
CA GLY A 67 1.42 10.43 4.64
C GLY A 67 0.62 9.43 3.81
N ILE A 68 0.90 8.11 3.89
CA ILE A 68 0.21 7.06 3.14
C ILE A 68 -1.07 6.65 3.87
N THR A 69 -2.19 6.60 3.16
CA THR A 69 -3.42 5.99 3.68
C THR A 69 -3.26 4.47 3.68
N LEU A 70 -3.28 3.86 4.87
CA LEU A 70 -3.16 2.41 5.03
C LEU A 70 -4.51 1.82 5.44
N ILE A 71 -5.02 0.90 4.62
CA ILE A 71 -6.29 0.23 4.83
C ILE A 71 -6.03 -1.27 4.98
N GLY A 72 -6.59 -1.89 6.00
CA GLY A 72 -6.49 -3.33 6.25
C GLY A 72 -7.85 -3.99 6.42
N PHE A 73 -7.85 -5.31 6.38
CA PHE A 73 -9.08 -6.13 6.46
C PHE A 73 -10.15 -5.76 5.41
N VAL A 74 -9.73 -5.34 4.22
CA VAL A 74 -10.66 -5.00 3.13
C VAL A 74 -11.46 -6.24 2.72
N ARG A 75 -12.77 -6.16 2.86
CA ARG A 75 -13.81 -7.11 2.43
C ARG A 75 -14.88 -6.33 1.65
N ASP A 76 -15.86 -7.05 1.13
CA ASP A 76 -16.96 -6.51 0.31
C ASP A 76 -17.47 -5.16 0.85
N ASP A 77 -18.08 -5.17 2.05
CA ASP A 77 -18.69 -3.97 2.65
C ASP A 77 -17.98 -3.48 3.92
N SER A 78 -16.73 -3.91 4.17
CA SER A 78 -16.01 -3.48 5.39
C SER A 78 -14.50 -3.37 5.21
N TYR A 79 -13.91 -2.43 5.94
CA TYR A 79 -12.47 -2.20 5.99
C TYR A 79 -12.12 -1.39 7.25
N ASN A 80 -10.84 -1.43 7.63
CA ASN A 80 -10.29 -0.62 8.71
C ASN A 80 -9.23 0.34 8.15
N VAL A 81 -9.38 1.63 8.43
CA VAL A 81 -8.37 2.64 8.08
C VAL A 81 -7.42 2.84 9.26
N TYR A 82 -6.12 2.71 9.02
CA TYR A 82 -5.07 2.79 10.04
C TYR A 82 -4.27 4.11 10.00
N SER A 83 -4.35 4.85 8.90
CA SER A 83 -3.69 6.16 8.72
C SER A 83 -4.37 6.99 7.64
N HIS A 84 -4.32 8.33 7.78
CA HIS A 84 -4.71 9.32 6.76
C HIS A 84 -6.05 9.03 6.06
N SER A 85 -7.13 8.96 6.85
CA SER A 85 -8.47 8.59 6.39
C SER A 85 -9.15 9.61 5.48
N ASP A 86 -8.60 10.82 5.41
CA ASP A 86 -9.04 11.95 4.59
C ASP A 86 -9.14 11.67 3.08
N ARG A 87 -8.51 10.59 2.58
CA ARG A 87 -8.57 10.18 1.18
C ARG A 87 -9.64 9.14 0.84
N VAL A 88 -10.46 8.73 1.81
CA VAL A 88 -11.52 7.73 1.63
C VAL A 88 -12.89 8.41 1.82
N VAL A 89 -13.76 8.32 0.80
CA VAL A 89 -15.08 8.97 0.71
C VAL A 89 -16.19 7.95 0.54
#